data_AF-A0A238LEL2-F1
#
_entry.id   AF-A0A238LEL2-F1
#
_cell.length_a   1.000
_cell.length_b   1.000
_cell.length_c   1.000
_cell.angle_alpha   90.00
_cell.angle_beta   90.00
_cell.angle_gamma   90.00
#
_symmetry.space_group_name_H-M   'P 1'
#
loop_
_entity.id
_entity.type
_entity.pdbx_description
1 polymer ?
#
loop_
_entity_poly.entity_id
_entity_poly.type
_entity_poly.pdbx_seq_one_letter_code
_entity_poly.pdbx_strand_id
1 'polypeptide(L)'
;MLAFIIAVVAGFLTPAAEDALAKPIEAMIRKHIVLEPGERRVLAFVLVMLVAGIAANLLDSGSPFWVILGGALGYFGTRLVAAARAAMDARR
;
A
#
# COMPACT_ATOMS: atom_id res chain seq x y z
N MET A 1 -14.15 -2.87 -11.45
CA MET A 1 -14.14 -1.82 -10.39
C MET A 1 -13.90 -2.38 -9.00
N LEU A 2 -14.30 -3.62 -8.70
CA LEU A 2 -14.04 -4.23 -7.38
C LEU A 2 -12.55 -4.31 -7.03
N ALA A 3 -11.68 -4.69 -7.97
CA ALA A 3 -10.23 -4.68 -7.71
C ALA A 3 -9.65 -3.30 -7.40
N PHE A 4 -10.20 -2.22 -7.97
CA PHE A 4 -9.80 -0.87 -7.59
C PHE A 4 -10.10 -0.61 -6.12
N ILE A 5 -11.33 -0.90 -5.68
CA ILE A 5 -11.77 -0.68 -4.30
C ILE A 5 -10.94 -1.54 -3.34
N ILE A 6 -10.74 -2.82 -3.67
CA ILE A 6 -9.91 -3.74 -2.89
C ILE A 6 -8.49 -3.18 -2.77
N ALA A 7 -7.91 -2.70 -3.87
CA ALA A 7 -6.58 -2.13 -3.84
C ALA A 7 -6.51 -0.82 -3.05
N VAL A 8 -7.51 0.05 -3.10
CA VAL A 8 -7.59 1.26 -2.25
C VAL A 8 -7.61 0.88 -0.77
N VAL A 9 -8.44 -0.08 -0.39
CA VAL A 9 -8.50 -0.54 1.01
C VAL A 9 -7.19 -1.20 1.42
N ALA A 10 -6.62 -2.05 0.57
CA ALA A 10 -5.35 -2.71 0.83
C ALA A 10 -4.20 -1.68 0.98
N GLY A 11 -4.11 -0.71 0.07
CA GLY A 11 -3.15 0.39 0.14
C GLY A 11 -3.30 1.17 1.45
N PHE A 12 -4.53 1.50 1.85
CA PHE A 12 -4.79 2.22 3.10
C PHE A 12 -4.41 1.42 4.35
N LEU A 13 -4.60 0.10 4.34
CA LEU A 13 -4.26 -0.78 5.46
C LEU A 13 -2.77 -1.14 5.51
N THR A 14 -1.99 -0.82 4.48
CA THR A 14 -0.56 -1.14 4.40
C THR A 14 0.25 -0.68 5.63
N PRO A 15 0.09 0.56 6.17
CA PRO A 15 0.83 0.98 7.36
C PRO A 15 0.47 0.16 8.60
N ALA A 16 -0.77 -0.31 8.72
CA ALA A 16 -1.21 -1.18 9.81
C ALA A 16 -0.71 -2.63 9.62
N ALA A 17 -0.57 -3.06 8.36
CA ALA A 17 -0.06 -4.38 8.00
C ALA A 17 1.47 -4.49 8.08
N GLU A 18 2.20 -3.37 8.21
CA GLU A 18 3.66 -3.34 8.34
C GLU A 18 4.14 -4.26 9.48
N ASP A 19 3.46 -4.20 10.62
CA ASP A 19 3.80 -5.03 11.78
C ASP A 19 3.40 -6.51 11.64
N ALA A 20 2.34 -6.80 10.89
CA ALA A 20 1.86 -8.17 10.71
C ALA A 20 2.61 -8.91 9.59
N LEU A 21 2.99 -8.20 8.53
CA LEU A 21 3.57 -8.79 7.31
C LEU A 21 5.06 -8.53 7.15
N ALA A 22 5.55 -7.33 7.49
CA ALA A 22 6.96 -6.98 7.28
C ALA A 22 7.86 -7.47 8.43
N LYS A 23 7.39 -7.45 9.69
CA LYS A 23 8.16 -7.99 10.85
C LYS A 23 8.62 -9.45 10.67
N PRO A 24 7.75 -10.41 10.28
CA PRO A 24 8.16 -11.80 10.13
C PRO A 24 9.14 -12.01 8.96
N ILE A 25 8.90 -11.31 7.85
CA ILE A 25 9.75 -11.40 6.66
C ILE A 25 11.11 -10.74 6.91
N GLU A 26 11.14 -9.59 7.57
CA GLU A 26 12.40 -8.98 8.01
C GLU A 26 13.17 -9.93 8.91
N ALA A 27 12.55 -10.55 9.92
CA ALA A 27 13.24 -11.49 10.80
C ALA A 27 13.89 -12.66 10.04
N MET A 28 13.26 -13.11 8.94
CA MET A 28 13.77 -14.17 8.08
C MET A 28 14.95 -13.71 7.20
N ILE A 29 14.92 -12.47 6.72
CA ILE A 29 15.91 -11.92 5.79
C ILE A 29 17.04 -11.17 6.51
N ARG A 30 16.87 -10.80 7.79
CA ARG A 30 17.83 -10.03 8.61
C ARG A 30 19.24 -10.61 8.66
N LYS A 31 19.37 -11.93 8.45
CA LYS A 31 20.67 -12.62 8.35
C LYS A 31 21.47 -12.25 7.08
N HIS A 32 20.82 -11.67 6.08
CA HIS A 32 21.40 -11.34 4.78
C HIS A 32 21.24 -9.86 4.43
N ILE A 33 20.17 -9.19 4.85
CA ILE A 33 19.87 -7.79 4.54
C ILE A 33 19.28 -7.10 5.78
N VAL A 34 19.86 -5.97 6.20
CA VAL A 34 19.30 -5.11 7.24
C VAL A 34 18.35 -4.12 6.58
N LEU A 35 17.07 -4.16 6.93
CA LEU A 35 16.05 -3.26 6.37
C LEU A 35 15.93 -1.99 7.23
N GLU A 36 16.03 -0.83 6.60
CA GLU A 36 15.73 0.45 7.23
C GLU A 36 14.21 0.64 7.41
N PRO A 37 13.76 1.52 8.33
CA PRO A 37 12.33 1.76 8.56
C PRO A 37 11.55 2.17 7.29
N GLY A 38 12.19 2.91 6.38
CA GLY A 38 11.60 3.26 5.09
C GLY A 38 11.43 2.04 4.17
N GLU A 39 12.42 1.16 4.13
CA GLU A 39 12.42 -0.04 3.30
C GLU A 39 11.43 -1.09 3.82
N ARG A 40 11.31 -1.23 5.14
CA ARG A 40 10.30 -2.09 5.79
C ARG A 40 8.89 -1.73 5.34
N ARG A 41 8.59 -0.44 5.27
CA ARG A 41 7.28 0.05 4.84
C ARG A 41 7.03 -0.19 3.35
N VAL A 42 8.07 -0.06 2.51
CA VAL A 42 7.99 -0.43 1.09
C VAL A 42 7.73 -1.93 0.94
N LEU A 43 8.42 -2.76 1.72
CA LEU A 43 8.19 -4.20 1.73
C LEU A 43 6.74 -4.54 2.12
N ALA A 44 6.21 -3.92 3.18
CA ALA A 44 4.81 -4.07 3.57
C ALA A 44 3.85 -3.70 2.43
N PHE A 45 4.11 -2.58 1.74
CA PHE A 45 3.32 -2.15 0.60
C PHE A 45 3.35 -3.18 -0.53
N VAL A 46 4.54 -3.68 -0.90
CA VAL A 46 4.69 -4.70 -1.93
C VAL A 46 3.91 -5.97 -1.58
N LEU A 47 4.01 -6.46 -0.33
CA LEU A 47 3.30 -7.65 0.12
C LEU A 47 1.77 -7.48 0.07
N VAL A 48 1.27 -6.33 0.53
CA VAL A 48 -0.16 -6.03 0.51
C VAL A 48 -0.68 -5.86 -0.92
N MET A 49 0.10 -5.25 -1.80
CA MET A 49 -0.23 -5.11 -3.21
C MET A 49 -0.23 -6.45 -3.96
N LEU A 50 0.66 -7.38 -3.58
CA LEU A 50 0.65 -8.76 -4.08
C LEU A 50 -0.65 -9.47 -3.70
N VAL A 51 -1.08 -9.36 -2.43
CA VAL A 51 -2.36 -9.93 -1.98
C VAL A 51 -3.54 -9.30 -2.73
N ALA A 52 -3.54 -7.98 -2.92
CA ALA A 52 -4.58 -7.28 -3.67
C ALA A 52 -4.63 -7.71 -5.15
N GLY A 53 -3.46 -7.94 -5.77
CA GLY A 53 -3.36 -8.46 -7.14
C GLY A 53 -3.87 -9.89 -7.29
N ILE A 54 -3.56 -10.76 -6.31
CA ILE A 54 -4.10 -12.13 -6.27
C ILE A 54 -5.62 -12.10 -6.12
N ALA A 55 -6.15 -11.28 -5.21
CA ALA A 55 -7.59 -11.12 -5.03
C ALA A 55 -8.27 -10.61 -6.32
N ALA A 56 -7.69 -9.58 -6.96
CA ALA A 56 -8.20 -9.03 -8.22
C ALA A 56 -8.26 -10.08 -9.34
N ASN A 57 -7.24 -10.93 -9.45
CA ASN A 57 -7.18 -12.00 -10.43
C ASN A 57 -8.21 -13.11 -10.14
N LEU A 58 -8.39 -13.49 -8.86
CA LEU A 58 -9.40 -14.48 -8.46
C LEU A 58 -10.85 -14.00 -8.70
N LEU A 59 -11.07 -12.69 -8.63
CA LEU A 59 -12.37 -12.08 -8.88
C LEU A 59 -12.65 -11.86 -10.38
N ASP A 60 -11.72 -12.22 -11.27
CA ASP A 60 -11.72 -11.96 -12.71
C ASP A 60 -12.13 -10.51 -13.05
N SER A 61 -11.75 -9.60 -12.16
CA SER A 61 -12.30 -8.25 -12.11
C SER A 61 -11.19 -7.25 -12.00
N GLY A 62 -10.87 -6.58 -13.11
CA GLY A 62 -10.14 -5.32 -13.10
C GLY A 62 -8.76 -5.36 -13.73
N SER A 63 -8.47 -4.28 -14.46
CA SER A 63 -7.16 -4.06 -15.08
C SER A 63 -6.06 -3.89 -14.00
N PRO A 64 -4.84 -4.41 -14.23
CA PRO A 64 -3.67 -4.16 -13.39
C PRO A 64 -3.45 -2.67 -13.10
N PHE A 65 -3.78 -1.81 -14.07
CA PHE A 65 -3.74 -0.36 -13.91
C PHE A 65 -4.56 0.12 -12.70
N TRP A 66 -5.81 -0.36 -12.58
CA TRP A 66 -6.70 0.04 -11.49
C TRP A 66 -6.26 -0.53 -10.14
N VAL A 67 -5.63 -1.71 -10.11
CA VAL A 67 -5.05 -2.26 -8.89
C VAL A 67 -3.91 -1.36 -8.39
N ILE A 68 -2.97 -1.00 -9.27
CA ILE A 68 -1.83 -0.15 -8.90
C ILE A 68 -2.30 1.24 -8.49
N LEU A 69 -3.19 1.85 -9.27
CA LEU A 69 -3.73 3.18 -8.98
C LEU A 69 -4.49 3.18 -7.65
N GLY A 70 -5.34 2.18 -7.40
CA GLY A 70 -6.07 2.05 -6.15
C GLY A 70 -5.13 1.89 -4.96
N GLY A 71 -4.15 0.99 -5.06
CA GLY A 71 -3.13 0.77 -4.04
C GLY A 71 -2.34 2.02 -3.68
N ALA A 72 -1.86 2.75 -4.68
CA ALA A 72 -1.13 3.99 -4.47
C ALA A 72 -2.00 5.07 -3.80
N LEU A 73 -3.24 5.24 -4.27
CA LEU A 73 -4.18 6.20 -3.67
C LEU A 73 -4.58 5.81 -2.24
N GLY A 74 -4.75 4.53 -1.96
CA GLY A 74 -5.01 4.03 -0.62
C GLY A 74 -3.87 4.33 0.33
N TYR A 75 -2.65 3.97 -0.07
CA TYR A 75 -1.46 4.13 0.78
C TYR A 75 -1.10 5.60 1.04
N PHE A 76 -1.22 6.45 0.01
CA PHE A 76 -0.93 7.88 0.14
C PHE A 76 -2.15 8.74 0.48
N GLY A 77 -3.35 8.16 0.60
CA GLY A 77 -4.61 8.92 0.65
C GLY A 77 -4.65 9.99 1.74
N THR A 78 -4.26 9.65 2.97
CA THR A 78 -4.22 10.61 4.08
C THR A 78 -3.19 11.72 3.85
N ARG A 79 -2.05 11.40 3.24
CA ARG A 79 -0.98 12.36 2.92
C ARG A 79 -1.38 13.29 1.77
N LEU A 80 -2.04 12.76 0.75
CA LEU A 80 -2.58 13.51 -0.37
C LEU A 80 -3.66 14.50 0.10
N VAL A 81 -4.56 14.05 0.97
CA VAL A 81 -5.59 14.93 1.56
C VAL A 81 -4.97 16.01 2.43
N ALA A 82 -3.96 15.68 3.24
CA ALA A 82 -3.24 16.66 4.05
C ALA A 82 -2.51 17.70 3.17
N ALA A 83 -1.82 17.25 2.11
CA ALA A 83 -1.15 18.14 1.17
C ALA A 83 -2.14 19.05 0.42
N ALA A 84 -3.29 18.51 0.00
CA ALA A 84 -4.34 19.28 -0.64
C ALA A 84 -4.93 20.35 0.31
N ARG A 85 -5.19 19.99 1.58
CA ARG A 85 -5.63 20.95 2.61
C ARG A 85 -4.60 22.06 2.82
N ALA A 86 -3.33 21.71 2.98
CA ALA A 86 -2.26 22.69 3.14
C ALA A 86 -2.15 23.63 1.93
N ALA A 87 -2.31 23.12 0.70
CA ALA A 87 -2.31 23.94 -0.50
C ALA A 87 -3.53 24.86 -0.62
N MET A 88 -4.69 24.45 -0.10
CA MET A 88 -5.90 25.30 -0.03
C MET A 88 -5.75 26.40 1.02
N ASP A 89 -5.22 26.07 2.20
CA ASP A 89 -5.00 27.02 3.29
C ASP A 89 -3.93 28.06 2.91
N ALA A 90 -2.88 27.66 2.19
CA ALA A 90 -1.86 28.59 1.68
C ALA A 90 -2.35 29.54 0.57
N ARG A 91 -3.49 29.24 -0.05
CA ARG A 91 -4.14 30.10 -1.05
C ARG A 91 -5.18 31.05 -0.45
N ARG A 92 -5.49 30.91 0.85
CA ARG A 92 -6.50 31.71 1.55
C ARG A 92 -5.83 32.83 2.34
#